data_AF-A0A543FHZ9-F1
#
_entry.id   AF-A0A543FHZ9-F1
#
_cell.length_a   1.000
_cell.length_b   1.000
_cell.length_c   1.000
_cell.angle_alpha   90.00
_cell.angle_beta   90.00
_cell.angle_gamma   90.00
#
_symmetry.space_group_name_H-M   'P 1'
#
loop_
_entity.id
_entity.type
_entity.pdbx_description
1 polymer ?
#
loop_
_entity_poly.entity_id
_entity_poly.type
_entity_poly.pdbx_seq_one_letter_code
_entity_poly.pdbx_strand_id
1 'polypeptide(L)'
;MIPVRSNIRDIARVSCMTTVLLTTLALTTATGSAVQSPTPGGPSAPVDTAPADRINIDSLAVSVYPSPGTLTGVSVHFDRASRTETGQKPAAANQFVFLFDRSIRPNPHRFPSCSRAVLATNGVAACPAGSKVGTGVADFYPEGRVQVVVFNTVHPSGESGVLITIPATGAILENTFEPVADAYRGEYGWGSDELLPSPLPPDQRGATVRFQVSFGATYTDEHGTHSYLESFALPGQQLRFGLWSRFVTGQTILPTATAPRPLPVL
;
A
#
# COMPACT_ATOMS: atom_id res chain seq x y z
N MET A 1 64.73 68.87 19.29
CA MET A 1 63.98 69.64 20.31
C MET A 1 62.54 69.84 19.80
N ILE A 2 61.59 70.00 20.73
CA ILE A 2 60.27 70.71 20.71
C ILE A 2 59.50 70.90 19.36
N PRO A 3 58.15 70.77 19.34
CA PRO A 3 57.42 70.22 18.18
C PRO A 3 56.51 71.21 17.44
N VAL A 4 55.80 70.73 16.40
CA VAL A 4 54.61 71.36 15.83
C VAL A 4 53.43 70.38 15.86
N ARG A 5 52.22 70.89 16.10
CA ARG A 5 50.96 70.13 16.21
C ARG A 5 50.27 69.96 14.85
N SER A 6 49.38 68.97 14.74
CA SER A 6 48.07 69.22 14.12
C SER A 6 46.99 68.35 14.76
N ASN A 7 45.78 68.88 14.87
CA ASN A 7 44.57 68.15 15.27
C ASN A 7 43.92 67.52 14.03
N ILE A 8 43.04 66.52 14.20
CA ILE A 8 41.74 66.49 13.49
C ILE A 8 40.75 65.50 14.13
N ARG A 9 39.66 66.09 14.65
CA ARG A 9 38.24 65.66 14.71
C ARG A 9 37.81 64.29 15.26
N ASP A 10 36.75 64.40 16.05
CA ASP A 10 35.85 63.37 16.54
C ASP A 10 35.14 62.61 15.41
N ILE A 11 34.79 61.34 15.67
CA ILE A 11 33.73 60.61 14.97
C ILE A 11 32.82 60.00 16.04
N ALA A 12 31.56 60.44 16.06
CA ALA A 12 30.56 59.92 17.00
C ALA A 12 30.20 58.47 16.66
N ARG A 13 30.22 57.58 17.67
CA ARG A 13 29.75 56.20 17.53
C ARG A 13 28.23 56.15 17.69
N VAL A 14 27.51 55.89 16.61
CA VAL A 14 26.08 55.55 16.65
C VAL A 14 25.95 54.10 17.11
N SER A 15 25.43 53.89 18.32
CA SER A 15 25.12 52.56 18.85
C SER A 15 23.80 52.05 18.26
N CYS A 16 23.88 51.06 17.36
CA CYS A 16 22.69 50.35 16.87
C CYS A 16 22.30 49.25 17.87
N MET A 17 21.12 49.36 18.50
CA MET A 17 20.59 48.31 19.39
C MET A 17 19.95 47.19 18.56
N THR A 18 20.66 46.07 18.42
CA THR A 18 20.13 44.87 17.76
C THR A 18 19.25 44.07 18.73
N THR A 19 17.93 44.32 18.70
CA THR A 19 16.96 43.53 19.47
C THR A 19 16.82 42.12 18.90
N VAL A 20 17.42 41.12 19.57
CA VAL A 20 17.26 39.71 19.21
C VAL A 20 15.93 39.19 19.72
N LEU A 21 15.00 38.93 18.81
CA LEU A 21 13.69 38.37 19.13
C LEU A 21 13.79 36.85 19.28
N LEU A 22 13.72 36.32 20.50
CA LEU A 22 13.64 34.87 20.72
C LEU A 22 12.24 34.36 20.36
N THR A 23 12.07 33.83 19.16
CA THR A 23 10.90 33.03 18.78
C THR A 23 11.01 31.63 19.40
N THR A 24 10.31 31.42 20.52
CA THR A 24 10.07 30.08 21.06
C THR A 24 9.19 29.27 20.11
N LEU A 25 9.80 28.33 19.37
CA LEU A 25 9.04 27.30 18.66
C LEU A 25 8.36 26.40 19.69
N ALA A 26 7.05 26.56 19.85
CA ALA A 26 6.22 25.56 20.52
C ALA A 26 6.16 24.32 19.63
N LEU A 27 6.83 23.24 20.02
CA LEU A 27 6.63 21.93 19.39
C LEU A 27 5.22 21.44 19.77
N THR A 28 4.26 21.64 18.87
CA THR A 28 2.98 20.91 18.90
C THR A 28 3.26 19.44 18.66
N THR A 29 3.40 18.66 19.73
CA THR A 29 3.37 17.20 19.70
C THR A 29 2.03 16.76 19.12
N ALA A 30 2.02 16.41 17.83
CA ALA A 30 0.82 15.92 17.17
C ALA A 30 0.42 14.58 17.81
N THR A 31 -0.59 14.62 18.68
CA THR A 31 -1.29 13.42 19.15
C THR A 31 -1.95 12.79 17.93
N GLY A 32 -1.29 11.78 17.35
CA GLY A 32 -1.69 11.19 16.09
C GLY A 32 -3.07 10.55 16.18
N SER A 33 -4.09 11.24 15.68
CA SER A 33 -5.39 10.65 15.39
C SER A 33 -5.15 9.41 14.52
N ALA A 34 -5.56 8.24 15.01
CA ALA A 34 -5.36 6.98 14.30
C ALA A 34 -5.96 7.11 12.89
N VAL A 35 -5.10 6.97 11.87
CA VAL A 35 -5.49 7.18 10.47
C VAL A 35 -6.61 6.20 10.13
N GLN A 36 -7.78 6.75 9.78
CA GLN A 36 -9.00 5.99 9.49
C GLN A 36 -8.73 4.92 8.42
N SER A 37 -9.31 3.72 8.55
CA SER A 37 -9.21 2.70 7.49
C SER A 37 -9.76 3.28 6.17
N PRO A 38 -9.06 3.10 5.03
CA PRO A 38 -9.61 3.44 3.72
C PRO A 38 -10.86 2.63 3.38
N THR A 39 -11.01 1.45 3.96
CA THR A 39 -12.08 0.46 3.74
C THR A 39 -12.73 0.14 5.08
N PRO A 40 -13.79 0.87 5.46
CA PRO A 40 -14.43 0.74 6.77
C PRO A 40 -15.64 -0.22 6.78
N GLY A 41 -16.03 -0.79 5.63
CA GLY A 41 -16.98 -1.90 5.56
C GLY A 41 -16.29 -3.25 5.75
N GLY A 42 -15.00 -3.32 5.42
CA GLY A 42 -14.15 -4.49 5.54
C GLY A 42 -14.03 -5.04 6.96
N PRO A 43 -13.61 -6.31 7.08
CA PRO A 43 -13.52 -7.00 8.37
C PRO A 43 -12.53 -6.29 9.31
N SER A 44 -12.97 -6.00 10.53
CA SER A 44 -12.15 -5.30 11.52
C SER A 44 -10.90 -6.11 11.91
N ALA A 45 -9.73 -5.50 11.74
CA ALA A 45 -8.47 -6.07 12.20
C ALA A 45 -8.46 -6.35 13.71
N PRO A 46 -7.82 -7.44 14.18
CA PRO A 46 -7.66 -7.71 15.61
C PRO A 46 -6.98 -6.56 16.37
N VAL A 47 -7.43 -6.33 17.60
CA VAL A 47 -6.79 -5.35 18.51
C VAL A 47 -5.53 -5.97 19.09
N ASP A 48 -4.41 -5.77 18.40
CA ASP A 48 -3.08 -6.14 18.87
C ASP A 48 -2.44 -5.01 19.68
N THR A 49 -1.70 -5.38 20.72
CA THR A 49 -1.03 -4.45 21.65
C THR A 49 0.44 -4.82 21.86
N ALA A 50 1.18 -5.03 20.77
CA ALA A 50 2.63 -5.20 20.85
C ALA A 50 3.30 -3.91 21.36
N PRO A 51 4.45 -4.00 22.06
CA PRO A 51 5.24 -2.83 22.41
C PRO A 51 5.58 -1.99 21.16
N ALA A 52 5.54 -0.67 21.29
CA ALA A 52 5.93 0.25 20.21
C ALA A 52 7.47 0.39 20.07
N ASP A 53 8.22 -0.68 20.34
CA ASP A 53 9.70 -0.72 20.24
C ASP A 53 10.19 -0.77 18.79
N ARG A 54 9.34 -1.24 17.86
CA ARG A 54 9.64 -1.40 16.44
C ARG A 54 8.84 -0.43 15.61
N ILE A 55 9.55 0.56 15.05
CA ILE A 55 9.04 1.48 14.04
C ILE A 55 9.37 0.93 12.66
N ASN A 56 8.34 0.56 11.90
CA ASN A 56 8.46 0.18 10.51
C ASN A 56 8.64 1.43 9.64
N ILE A 57 9.46 1.29 8.61
CA ILE A 57 9.71 2.26 7.54
C ILE A 57 9.44 1.52 6.24
N ASP A 58 8.30 1.84 5.64
CA ASP A 58 7.82 1.22 4.41
C ASP A 58 8.01 2.14 3.21
N SER A 59 8.33 1.56 2.05
CA SER A 59 8.30 2.22 0.75
C SER A 59 7.47 1.42 -0.24
N LEU A 60 6.91 2.11 -1.24
CA LEU A 60 6.09 1.53 -2.29
C LEU A 60 6.60 1.97 -3.65
N ALA A 61 6.80 1.01 -4.56
CA ALA A 61 6.79 1.25 -6.00
C ALA A 61 5.55 0.59 -6.61
N VAL A 62 5.05 1.14 -7.72
CA VAL A 62 3.98 0.54 -8.51
C VAL A 62 4.31 0.62 -9.99
N SER A 63 4.05 -0.45 -10.73
CA SER A 63 4.10 -0.50 -12.20
C SER A 63 2.71 -0.81 -12.75
N VAL A 64 2.37 -0.24 -13.91
CA VAL A 64 1.10 -0.49 -14.60
C VAL A 64 1.38 -0.93 -16.02
N TYR A 65 0.85 -2.09 -16.41
CA TYR A 65 1.02 -2.71 -17.73
C TYR A 65 -0.33 -2.78 -18.45
N PRO A 66 -0.38 -2.71 -19.79
CA PRO A 66 -1.63 -2.85 -20.52
C PRO A 66 -2.08 -4.33 -20.56
N SER A 67 -3.39 -4.56 -20.48
CA SER A 67 -3.99 -5.89 -20.66
C SER A 67 -4.23 -6.17 -22.15
N PRO A 68 -3.61 -7.21 -22.75
CA PRO A 68 -3.72 -7.48 -24.19
C PRO A 68 -5.17 -7.67 -24.67
N GLY A 69 -5.46 -7.22 -25.88
CA GLY A 69 -6.80 -7.32 -26.48
C GLY A 69 -7.85 -6.38 -25.87
N THR A 70 -7.44 -5.38 -25.08
CA THR A 70 -8.36 -4.40 -24.46
C THR A 70 -7.83 -2.96 -24.55
N LEU A 71 -8.72 -1.99 -24.77
CA LEU A 71 -8.37 -0.55 -24.82
C LEU A 71 -8.17 0.07 -23.43
N THR A 72 -8.97 -0.37 -22.48
CA THR A 72 -9.09 0.15 -21.11
C THR A 72 -8.29 -0.66 -20.10
N GLY A 73 -8.11 -1.95 -20.33
CA GLY A 73 -7.57 -2.89 -19.35
C GLY A 73 -6.10 -2.66 -18.97
N VAL A 74 -5.81 -2.93 -17.70
CA VAL A 74 -4.47 -2.84 -17.11
C VAL A 74 -4.20 -3.98 -16.11
N SER A 75 -2.92 -4.25 -15.86
CA SER A 75 -2.43 -4.96 -14.67
C SER A 75 -1.64 -4.01 -13.79
N VAL A 76 -1.98 -3.94 -12.51
CA VAL A 76 -1.32 -3.08 -11.50
C VAL A 76 -0.44 -3.96 -10.61
N HIS A 77 0.85 -3.65 -10.55
CA HIS A 77 1.85 -4.40 -9.80
C HIS A 77 2.40 -3.55 -8.66
N PHE A 78 2.06 -3.89 -7.42
CA PHE A 78 2.58 -3.26 -6.21
C PHE A 78 3.89 -3.94 -5.78
N ASP A 79 4.85 -3.15 -5.31
CA ASP A 79 6.11 -3.62 -4.75
C ASP A 79 6.40 -2.84 -3.45
N ARG A 80 5.98 -3.43 -2.33
CA ARG A 80 6.23 -2.94 -0.97
C ARG A 80 7.60 -3.42 -0.52
N ALA A 81 8.44 -2.52 -0.01
CA ALA A 81 9.59 -2.86 0.82
C ALA A 81 9.38 -2.34 2.26
N SER A 82 9.92 -3.06 3.25
CA SER A 82 9.75 -2.75 4.67
C SER A 82 11.01 -3.07 5.47
N ARG A 83 11.36 -2.17 6.37
CA ARG A 83 12.53 -2.28 7.26
C ARG A 83 12.28 -1.53 8.56
N THR A 84 13.16 -1.72 9.53
CA THR A 84 13.35 -0.78 10.64
C THR A 84 14.51 0.17 10.34
N GLU A 85 14.80 1.11 11.24
CA GLU A 85 16.03 1.93 11.17
C GLU A 85 17.28 1.13 11.58
N THR A 86 17.14 0.19 12.53
CA THR A 86 18.21 -0.64 13.11
C THR A 86 18.51 -1.92 12.31
N GLY A 87 17.74 -2.24 11.27
CA GLY A 87 17.84 -3.51 10.53
C GLY A 87 17.25 -4.73 11.24
N GLN A 88 16.64 -4.54 12.42
CA GLN A 88 15.90 -5.56 13.15
C GLN A 88 14.59 -5.94 12.45
N LYS A 89 14.04 -7.12 12.79
CA LYS A 89 12.73 -7.63 12.35
C LYS A 89 11.65 -6.53 12.39
N PRO A 90 11.04 -6.16 11.25
CA PRO A 90 9.87 -5.27 11.24
C PRO A 90 8.73 -5.82 12.09
N ALA A 91 7.89 -4.94 12.63
CA ALA A 91 6.60 -5.33 13.18
C ALA A 91 5.76 -6.06 12.11
N ALA A 92 5.07 -7.14 12.49
CA ALA A 92 4.14 -7.81 11.61
C ALA A 92 2.94 -6.89 11.28
N ALA A 93 2.45 -6.96 10.05
CA ALA A 93 1.16 -6.36 9.71
C ALA A 93 0.01 -7.21 10.26
N ASN A 94 -1.11 -6.58 10.59
CA ASN A 94 -2.38 -7.27 10.81
C ASN A 94 -3.47 -6.87 9.79
N GLN A 95 -3.27 -5.76 9.07
CA GLN A 95 -4.11 -5.32 7.95
C GLN A 95 -3.29 -4.58 6.89
N PHE A 96 -3.54 -4.87 5.62
CA PHE A 96 -3.09 -4.09 4.46
C PHE A 96 -4.30 -3.63 3.64
N VAL A 97 -4.25 -2.44 3.03
CA VAL A 97 -5.25 -2.01 2.05
C VAL A 97 -4.54 -1.46 0.82
N PHE A 98 -4.62 -2.19 -0.30
CA PHE A 98 -4.10 -1.76 -1.59
C PHE A 98 -5.04 -0.73 -2.20
N LEU A 99 -4.58 0.50 -2.37
CA LEU A 99 -5.39 1.62 -2.85
C LEU A 99 -5.14 1.87 -4.33
N PHE A 100 -6.21 1.77 -5.11
CA PHE A 100 -6.21 1.96 -6.56
C PHE A 100 -6.69 3.35 -6.94
N ASP A 101 -6.04 3.97 -7.93
CA ASP A 101 -6.39 5.29 -8.47
C ASP A 101 -7.90 5.41 -8.73
N ARG A 102 -8.48 6.59 -8.49
CA ARG A 102 -9.90 6.90 -8.70
C ARG A 102 -10.45 6.58 -10.10
N SER A 103 -9.61 6.44 -11.11
CA SER A 103 -9.96 6.03 -12.48
C SER A 103 -9.89 4.52 -12.74
N ILE A 104 -9.39 3.71 -11.79
CA ILE A 104 -9.36 2.25 -11.87
C ILE A 104 -10.71 1.66 -11.47
N ARG A 105 -11.18 0.64 -12.20
CA ARG A 105 -12.35 -0.17 -11.82
C ARG A 105 -12.01 -1.66 -11.85
N PRO A 106 -12.31 -2.43 -10.79
CA PRO A 106 -12.25 -3.89 -10.83
C PRO A 106 -13.52 -4.46 -11.46
N ASN A 107 -13.38 -5.50 -12.28
CA ASN A 107 -14.47 -6.20 -12.97
C ASN A 107 -14.60 -7.68 -12.53
N PRO A 108 -14.74 -7.99 -11.22
CA PRO A 108 -14.70 -9.36 -10.72
C PRO A 108 -15.84 -10.24 -11.24
N HIS A 109 -16.97 -9.63 -11.61
CA HIS A 109 -18.13 -10.28 -12.21
C HIS A 109 -17.88 -10.83 -13.64
N ARG A 110 -16.77 -10.48 -14.29
CA ARG A 110 -16.35 -11.01 -15.60
C ARG A 110 -15.43 -12.22 -15.52
N PHE A 111 -15.07 -12.65 -14.31
CA PHE A 111 -14.07 -13.69 -14.10
C PHE A 111 -14.66 -14.83 -13.27
N PRO A 112 -14.35 -16.10 -13.61
CA PRO A 112 -14.67 -17.23 -12.73
C PRO A 112 -14.12 -16.99 -11.32
N SER A 113 -14.80 -17.52 -10.30
CA SER A 113 -14.40 -17.36 -8.89
C SER A 113 -13.88 -18.67 -8.31
N CYS A 114 -12.82 -18.61 -7.51
CA CYS A 114 -12.37 -19.71 -6.67
C CYS A 114 -12.75 -19.43 -5.20
N SER A 115 -13.45 -20.35 -4.54
CA SER A 115 -13.85 -20.17 -3.14
C SER A 115 -12.75 -20.63 -2.17
N ARG A 116 -12.73 -20.05 -0.96
CA ARG A 116 -11.77 -20.41 0.10
C ARG A 116 -11.76 -21.92 0.36
N ALA A 117 -12.94 -22.54 0.39
CA ALA A 117 -13.09 -23.98 0.64
C ALA A 117 -12.45 -24.85 -0.47
N VAL A 118 -12.67 -24.52 -1.75
CA VAL A 118 -12.04 -25.26 -2.87
C VAL A 118 -10.53 -25.14 -2.80
N LEU A 119 -10.01 -23.92 -2.60
CA LEU A 119 -8.58 -23.64 -2.51
C LEU A 119 -7.91 -24.30 -1.30
N ALA A 120 -8.57 -24.31 -0.14
CA ALA A 120 -8.06 -24.91 1.09
C ALA A 120 -8.06 -26.44 1.07
N THR A 121 -9.10 -27.07 0.52
CA THR A 121 -9.22 -28.54 0.49
C THR A 121 -8.42 -29.18 -0.66
N ASN A 122 -8.39 -28.54 -1.83
CA ASN A 122 -7.89 -29.16 -3.07
C ASN A 122 -6.70 -28.39 -3.71
N GLY A 123 -6.28 -27.27 -3.12
CA GLY A 123 -5.14 -26.48 -3.58
C GLY A 123 -5.39 -25.68 -4.86
N VAL A 124 -4.35 -24.94 -5.29
CA VAL A 124 -4.40 -23.98 -6.41
C VAL A 124 -4.83 -24.58 -7.75
N ALA A 125 -4.65 -25.89 -7.95
CA ALA A 125 -4.99 -26.59 -9.19
C ALA A 125 -6.49 -26.88 -9.35
N ALA A 126 -7.27 -26.78 -8.26
CA ALA A 126 -8.72 -26.99 -8.27
C ALA A 126 -9.53 -25.69 -8.47
N CYS A 127 -8.88 -24.52 -8.45
CA CYS A 127 -9.53 -23.27 -8.80
C CYS A 127 -9.93 -23.25 -10.28
N PRO A 128 -11.13 -22.75 -10.65
CA PRO A 128 -11.57 -22.73 -12.04
C PRO A 128 -10.60 -22.03 -12.99
N ALA A 129 -10.47 -22.52 -14.22
CA ALA A 129 -9.72 -21.83 -15.27
C ALA A 129 -10.24 -20.38 -15.43
N GLY A 130 -9.32 -19.42 -15.63
CA GLY A 130 -9.66 -17.99 -15.67
C GLY A 130 -9.84 -17.31 -14.30
N SER A 131 -10.01 -18.06 -13.19
CA SER A 131 -10.16 -17.43 -11.86
C SER A 131 -8.87 -16.84 -11.28
N LYS A 132 -7.69 -17.17 -11.83
CA LYS A 132 -6.41 -16.59 -11.42
C LYS A 132 -6.25 -15.19 -12.02
N VAL A 133 -6.25 -14.17 -11.16
CA VAL A 133 -6.25 -12.74 -11.54
C VAL A 133 -5.01 -11.98 -11.08
N GLY A 134 -3.97 -12.70 -10.66
CA GLY A 134 -2.68 -12.12 -10.31
C GLY A 134 -1.66 -13.11 -9.75
N THR A 135 -0.47 -12.58 -9.46
CA THR A 135 0.69 -13.30 -8.94
C THR A 135 1.58 -12.37 -8.14
N GLY A 136 2.38 -12.91 -7.23
CA GLY A 136 3.32 -12.11 -6.45
C GLY A 136 4.47 -12.93 -5.89
N VAL A 137 5.35 -12.28 -5.13
CA VAL A 137 6.41 -12.91 -4.36
C VAL A 137 6.53 -12.19 -3.02
N ALA A 138 6.58 -12.96 -1.93
CA ALA A 138 6.81 -12.45 -0.59
C ALA A 138 8.20 -12.84 -0.11
N ASP A 139 8.96 -11.86 0.38
CA ASP A 139 10.27 -12.04 0.99
C ASP A 139 10.13 -11.78 2.51
N PHE A 140 10.46 -12.77 3.33
CA PHE A 140 10.26 -12.77 4.78
C PHE A 140 11.56 -12.46 5.56
N TYR A 141 11.40 -11.97 6.80
CA TYR A 141 12.50 -11.80 7.75
C TYR A 141 12.77 -13.09 8.54
N PRO A 142 14.03 -13.51 8.76
CA PRO A 142 15.26 -12.93 8.20
C PRO A 142 15.54 -13.38 6.76
N GLU A 143 14.95 -14.51 6.36
CA GLU A 143 15.07 -15.12 5.05
C GLU A 143 13.79 -15.88 4.67
N GLY A 144 13.74 -16.37 3.42
CA GLY A 144 12.60 -17.08 2.86
C GLY A 144 11.88 -16.27 1.79
N ARG A 145 11.85 -16.81 0.57
CA ARG A 145 11.18 -16.22 -0.61
C ARG A 145 10.14 -17.21 -1.13
N VAL A 146 8.88 -16.79 -1.22
CA VAL A 146 7.75 -17.66 -1.56
C VAL A 146 6.83 -17.04 -2.61
N GLN A 147 6.32 -17.89 -3.50
CA GLN A 147 5.36 -17.50 -4.54
C GLN A 147 3.99 -17.15 -3.92
N VAL A 148 3.41 -16.05 -4.36
CA VAL A 148 2.04 -15.63 -4.08
C VAL A 148 1.18 -15.85 -5.33
N VAL A 149 -0.05 -16.29 -5.17
CA VAL A 149 -1.04 -16.43 -6.25
C VAL A 149 -2.33 -15.71 -5.85
N VAL A 150 -2.95 -14.99 -6.78
CA VAL A 150 -4.17 -14.21 -6.54
C VAL A 150 -5.30 -14.80 -7.36
N PHE A 151 -6.41 -15.18 -6.71
CA PHE A 151 -7.62 -15.69 -7.35
C PHE A 151 -8.80 -14.76 -7.09
N ASN A 152 -9.65 -14.54 -8.10
CA ASN A 152 -10.92 -13.85 -7.96
C ASN A 152 -11.85 -14.68 -7.05
N THR A 153 -12.60 -14.01 -6.17
CA THR A 153 -13.61 -14.65 -5.32
C THR A 153 -14.85 -13.77 -5.16
N VAL A 154 -15.98 -14.43 -4.87
CA VAL A 154 -17.16 -13.82 -4.28
C VAL A 154 -17.33 -14.47 -2.90
N HIS A 155 -17.39 -13.64 -1.87
CA HIS A 155 -17.51 -14.07 -0.48
C HIS A 155 -18.94 -14.58 -0.18
N PRO A 156 -19.15 -15.39 0.88
CA PRO A 156 -20.48 -15.94 1.20
C PRO A 156 -21.58 -14.88 1.45
N SER A 157 -21.18 -13.67 1.83
CA SER A 157 -22.04 -12.48 2.02
C SER A 157 -22.32 -11.69 0.73
N GLY A 158 -21.63 -12.01 -0.38
CA GLY A 158 -21.88 -11.48 -1.72
C GLY A 158 -20.88 -10.43 -2.21
N GLU A 159 -19.99 -9.93 -1.35
CA GLU A 159 -18.93 -9.00 -1.75
C GLU A 159 -17.92 -9.69 -2.67
N SER A 160 -17.42 -8.96 -3.66
CA SER A 160 -16.32 -9.43 -4.51
C SER A 160 -14.97 -9.12 -3.89
N GLY A 161 -13.97 -9.94 -4.20
CA GLY A 161 -12.65 -9.84 -3.60
C GLY A 161 -11.61 -10.69 -4.32
N VAL A 162 -10.49 -10.93 -3.64
CA VAL A 162 -9.52 -11.94 -4.05
C VAL A 162 -9.10 -12.84 -2.89
N LEU A 163 -8.71 -14.07 -3.21
CA LEU A 163 -7.93 -14.93 -2.34
C LEU A 163 -6.45 -14.75 -2.69
N ILE A 164 -5.68 -14.15 -1.78
CA ILE A 164 -4.23 -14.09 -1.87
C ILE A 164 -3.65 -15.28 -1.11
N THR A 165 -3.05 -16.22 -1.84
CA THR A 165 -2.52 -17.46 -1.27
C THR A 165 -1.01 -17.59 -1.43
N ILE A 166 -0.38 -18.18 -0.42
CA ILE A 166 1.03 -18.57 -0.42
C ILE A 166 1.06 -20.10 -0.34
N PRO A 167 1.12 -20.81 -1.49
CA PRO A 167 0.95 -22.27 -1.49
C PRO A 167 2.02 -23.02 -0.68
N ALA A 168 3.22 -22.44 -0.57
CA ALA A 168 4.33 -23.01 0.22
C ALA A 168 4.08 -23.02 1.74
N THR A 169 3.14 -22.23 2.26
CA THR A 169 2.79 -22.16 3.69
C THR A 169 1.33 -22.56 3.96
N GLY A 170 0.56 -22.87 2.91
CA GLY A 170 -0.89 -23.10 3.01
C GLY A 170 -1.70 -21.86 3.37
N ALA A 171 -1.09 -20.66 3.44
CA ALA A 171 -1.81 -19.44 3.80
C ALA A 171 -2.82 -19.06 2.70
N ILE A 172 -4.02 -18.70 3.12
CA ILE A 172 -5.08 -18.13 2.28
C ILE A 172 -5.62 -16.91 3.02
N LEU A 173 -5.30 -15.75 2.47
CA LEU A 173 -5.73 -14.42 2.92
C LEU A 173 -6.95 -14.05 2.07
N GLU A 174 -7.99 -13.56 2.75
CA GLU A 174 -9.24 -13.14 2.10
C GLU A 174 -9.25 -11.62 2.02
N ASN A 175 -9.20 -11.11 0.79
CA ASN A 175 -9.26 -9.69 0.53
C ASN A 175 -10.66 -9.31 0.03
N THR A 176 -11.16 -8.14 0.43
CA THR A 176 -12.45 -7.59 -0.05
C THR A 176 -12.22 -6.35 -0.90
N PHE A 177 -12.96 -6.19 -2.01
CA PHE A 177 -12.94 -4.96 -2.82
C PHE A 177 -14.07 -4.02 -2.41
N GLU A 178 -13.70 -2.82 -1.96
CA GLU A 178 -14.63 -1.80 -1.47
C GLU A 178 -14.36 -0.43 -2.08
N PRO A 179 -15.39 0.41 -2.33
CA PRO A 179 -15.21 1.83 -2.58
C PRO A 179 -14.62 2.51 -1.34
N VAL A 180 -13.56 3.29 -1.50
CA VAL A 180 -12.86 3.90 -0.35
C VAL A 180 -13.74 4.90 0.42
N ALA A 181 -13.43 5.10 1.71
CA ALA A 181 -14.07 6.11 2.56
C ALA A 181 -13.81 7.54 2.08
N ASP A 182 -14.68 8.49 2.44
CA ASP A 182 -14.69 9.87 1.89
C ASP A 182 -13.35 10.61 2.02
N ALA A 183 -12.59 10.39 3.10
CA ALA A 183 -11.25 10.96 3.30
C ALA A 183 -10.23 10.58 2.19
N TYR A 184 -10.50 9.51 1.43
CA TYR A 184 -9.62 8.96 0.38
C TYR A 184 -10.15 9.16 -1.05
N ARG A 185 -11.45 9.46 -1.22
CA ARG A 185 -12.15 9.51 -2.52
C ARG A 185 -11.62 10.56 -3.50
N GLY A 186 -10.88 11.56 -3.03
CA GLY A 186 -10.24 12.55 -3.91
C GLY A 186 -9.12 11.95 -4.79
N GLU A 187 -8.46 10.90 -4.28
CA GLU A 187 -7.27 10.28 -4.87
C GLU A 187 -7.55 8.85 -5.37
N TYR A 188 -8.22 8.03 -4.55
CA TYR A 188 -8.44 6.60 -4.79
C TYR A 188 -9.91 6.29 -5.04
N GLY A 189 -10.17 5.21 -5.78
CA GLY A 189 -11.53 4.75 -6.08
C GLY A 189 -11.92 3.51 -5.27
N TRP A 190 -11.00 2.56 -5.20
CA TRP A 190 -11.20 1.25 -4.59
C TRP A 190 -10.03 0.89 -3.68
N GLY A 191 -10.34 0.20 -2.58
CA GLY A 191 -9.37 -0.52 -1.77
C GLY A 191 -9.54 -2.03 -1.96
N SER A 192 -8.44 -2.79 -1.90
CA SER A 192 -8.45 -4.21 -1.59
C SER A 192 -7.97 -4.39 -0.16
N ASP A 193 -8.90 -4.61 0.78
CA ASP A 193 -8.63 -4.76 2.21
C ASP A 193 -8.25 -6.21 2.52
N GLU A 194 -7.10 -6.43 3.16
CA GLU A 194 -6.50 -7.72 3.47
C GLU A 194 -6.24 -7.81 4.97
N LEU A 195 -6.88 -8.75 5.66
CA LEU A 195 -6.49 -9.12 7.01
C LEU A 195 -5.40 -10.19 7.00
N LEU A 196 -4.47 -10.06 7.95
CA LEU A 196 -3.39 -11.01 8.21
C LEU A 196 -3.59 -11.67 9.59
N PRO A 197 -4.66 -12.47 9.78
CA PRO A 197 -4.95 -13.10 11.05
C PRO A 197 -3.88 -14.14 11.40
N SER A 198 -3.48 -14.19 12.66
CA SER A 198 -2.55 -15.20 13.16
C SER A 198 -2.86 -15.56 14.62
N PRO A 199 -2.86 -16.85 14.99
CA PRO A 199 -3.00 -17.28 16.38
C PRO A 199 -1.73 -17.03 17.22
N LEU A 200 -0.63 -16.61 16.58
CA LEU A 200 0.63 -16.35 17.27
C LEU A 200 0.62 -14.99 18.01
N PRO A 201 1.29 -14.90 19.17
CA PRO A 201 1.60 -13.63 19.81
C PRO A 201 2.25 -12.62 18.83
N PRO A 202 1.94 -11.32 18.93
CA PRO A 202 2.40 -10.29 17.99
C PRO A 202 3.89 -10.26 17.67
N ASP A 203 4.76 -10.53 18.64
CA ASP A 203 6.21 -10.57 18.50
C ASP A 203 6.71 -11.78 17.70
N GLN A 204 5.97 -12.90 17.78
CA GLN A 204 6.27 -14.19 17.15
C GLN A 204 5.80 -14.24 15.69
N ARG A 205 4.76 -13.49 15.31
CA ARG A 205 4.23 -13.43 13.94
C ARG A 205 5.31 -13.14 12.89
N GLY A 206 5.19 -13.75 11.71
CA GLY A 206 6.07 -13.50 10.57
C GLY A 206 5.98 -12.05 10.07
N ALA A 207 7.08 -11.52 9.53
CA ALA A 207 7.14 -10.18 8.94
C ALA A 207 7.70 -10.24 7.52
N THR A 208 7.05 -9.56 6.57
CA THR A 208 7.52 -9.43 5.18
C THR A 208 8.39 -8.19 5.03
N VAL A 209 9.64 -8.39 4.58
CA VAL A 209 10.58 -7.31 4.21
C VAL A 209 10.36 -6.84 2.78
N ARG A 210 9.77 -7.69 1.93
CA ARG A 210 9.23 -7.30 0.63
C ARG A 210 7.93 -8.03 0.34
N PHE A 211 6.99 -7.35 -0.29
CA PHE A 211 5.77 -7.95 -0.83
C PHE A 211 5.49 -7.39 -2.22
N GLN A 212 5.69 -8.22 -3.23
CA GLN A 212 5.41 -7.91 -4.63
C GLN A 212 4.10 -8.60 -5.00
N VAL A 213 3.11 -7.92 -5.55
CA VAL A 213 1.83 -8.52 -5.98
C VAL A 213 1.21 -7.80 -7.16
N SER A 214 0.68 -8.55 -8.12
CA SER A 214 -0.11 -8.02 -9.24
C SER A 214 -1.61 -8.28 -9.06
N PHE A 215 -2.40 -7.30 -9.49
CA PHE A 215 -3.84 -7.40 -9.70
C PHE A 215 -4.11 -7.07 -11.17
N GLY A 216 -4.55 -8.07 -11.93
CA GLY A 216 -4.70 -7.95 -13.38
C GLY A 216 -4.58 -9.30 -14.09
N ALA A 217 -5.57 -9.58 -14.92
CA ALA A 217 -5.58 -10.66 -15.90
C ALA A 217 -6.54 -10.30 -17.02
N THR A 218 -6.49 -11.05 -18.11
CA THR A 218 -7.54 -11.08 -19.13
C THR A 218 -8.27 -12.42 -19.09
N TYR A 219 -9.55 -12.40 -19.43
CA TYR A 219 -10.38 -13.59 -19.57
C TYR A 219 -11.29 -13.43 -20.78
N THR A 220 -11.47 -14.50 -21.55
CA THR A 220 -12.28 -14.48 -22.77
C THR A 220 -13.45 -15.44 -22.62
N ASP A 221 -14.66 -14.92 -22.80
CA ASP A 221 -15.91 -15.68 -22.82
C ASP A 221 -16.66 -15.48 -24.16
N GLU A 222 -17.90 -15.94 -24.23
CA GLU A 222 -18.78 -15.79 -25.41
C GLU A 222 -19.17 -14.32 -25.72
N HIS A 223 -18.84 -13.38 -24.83
CA HIS A 223 -19.04 -11.93 -25.02
C HIS A 223 -17.72 -11.19 -25.34
N GLY A 224 -16.59 -11.90 -25.46
CA GLY A 224 -15.29 -11.34 -25.85
C GLY A 224 -14.25 -11.35 -24.73
N THR A 225 -13.21 -10.53 -24.88
CA THR A 225 -12.10 -10.44 -23.93
C THR A 225 -12.29 -9.29 -22.95
N HIS A 226 -12.30 -9.61 -21.65
CA HIS A 226 -12.45 -8.69 -20.54
C HIS A 226 -11.11 -8.55 -19.79
N SER A 227 -10.87 -7.40 -19.16
CA SER A 227 -9.74 -7.23 -18.21
C SER A 227 -10.24 -7.10 -16.77
N TYR A 228 -9.49 -7.68 -15.84
CA TYR A 228 -9.83 -7.69 -14.42
C TYR A 228 -9.82 -6.30 -13.79
N LEU A 229 -8.88 -5.46 -14.21
CA LEU A 229 -8.85 -4.03 -13.88
C LEU A 229 -8.90 -3.21 -15.17
N GLU A 230 -9.71 -2.17 -15.18
CA GLU A 230 -9.75 -1.16 -16.24
C GLU A 230 -9.31 0.20 -15.73
N SER A 231 -8.63 0.98 -16.59
CA SER A 231 -8.22 2.36 -16.34
C SER A 231 -8.90 3.31 -17.31
N PHE A 232 -9.76 4.18 -16.78
CA PHE A 232 -10.45 5.24 -17.54
C PHE A 232 -9.65 6.55 -17.66
N ALA A 233 -8.46 6.62 -17.07
CA ALA A 233 -7.48 7.67 -17.38
C ALA A 233 -6.93 7.53 -18.81
N LEU A 234 -6.58 8.66 -19.42
CA LEU A 234 -5.94 8.71 -20.74
C LEU A 234 -4.51 8.15 -20.67
N PRO A 235 -4.00 7.48 -21.72
CA PRO A 235 -2.60 7.08 -21.80
C PRO A 235 -1.63 8.25 -21.53
N GLY A 236 -0.59 7.98 -20.75
CA GLY A 236 0.38 8.97 -20.29
C GLY A 236 -0.02 9.76 -19.04
N GLN A 237 -1.27 9.69 -18.56
CA GLN A 237 -1.64 10.31 -17.28
C GLN A 237 -1.04 9.53 -16.11
N GLN A 238 -0.53 10.25 -15.09
CA GLN A 238 -0.07 9.63 -13.85
C GLN A 238 -1.26 9.16 -13.03
N LEU A 239 -1.35 7.85 -12.82
CA LEU A 239 -2.22 7.18 -11.87
C LEU A 239 -1.57 7.19 -10.49
N ARG A 240 -2.36 7.36 -9.41
CA ARG A 240 -1.87 7.36 -8.03
C ARG A 240 -2.31 6.12 -7.26
N PHE A 241 -1.37 5.52 -6.54
CA PHE A 241 -1.56 4.30 -5.77
C PHE A 241 -1.04 4.45 -4.35
N GLY A 242 -1.59 3.69 -3.42
CA GLY A 242 -1.16 3.66 -2.03
C GLY A 242 -1.23 2.25 -1.46
N LEU A 243 -0.53 2.02 -0.36
CA LEU A 243 -0.66 0.80 0.44
C LEU A 243 -0.78 1.18 1.90
N TRP A 244 -2.01 1.35 2.37
CA TRP A 244 -2.27 1.60 3.78
C TRP A 244 -1.96 0.32 4.57
N SER A 245 -1.26 0.44 5.69
CA SER A 245 -0.75 -0.70 6.45
C SER A 245 -0.94 -0.44 7.94
N ARG A 246 -1.55 -1.38 8.66
CA ARG A 246 -1.58 -1.41 10.13
C ARG A 246 -0.72 -2.55 10.66
N PHE A 247 0.08 -2.22 11.65
CA PHE A 247 1.02 -3.13 12.31
C PHE A 247 0.56 -3.48 13.72
N VAL A 248 1.02 -4.63 14.21
CA VAL A 248 0.66 -5.15 15.55
C VAL A 248 1.11 -4.27 16.73
N THR A 249 1.94 -3.26 16.46
CA THR A 249 2.38 -2.20 17.38
C THR A 249 1.41 -1.01 17.44
N GLY A 250 0.29 -1.08 16.71
CA GLY A 250 -0.63 0.04 16.51
C GLY A 250 -0.17 1.07 15.47
N GLN A 251 1.09 0.98 15.00
CA GLN A 251 1.60 1.87 13.95
C GLN A 251 0.74 1.71 12.68
N THR A 252 0.44 2.85 12.04
CA THR A 252 -0.23 2.90 10.74
C THR A 252 0.64 3.70 9.77
N ILE A 253 0.84 3.21 8.54
CA ILE A 253 1.66 3.85 7.50
C ILE A 253 0.91 3.81 6.17
N LEU A 254 1.08 4.85 5.33
CA LEU A 254 0.58 4.90 3.96
C LEU A 254 1.69 5.42 3.01
N PRO A 255 2.63 4.57 2.57
CA PRO A 255 3.45 4.88 1.40
C PRO A 255 2.56 4.99 0.15
N THR A 256 2.88 5.95 -0.72
CA THR A 256 2.17 6.18 -2.00
C THR A 256 3.15 6.23 -3.17
N ALA A 257 2.70 5.77 -4.34
CA ALA A 257 3.44 5.79 -5.59
C ALA A 257 2.59 6.38 -6.72
N THR A 258 3.23 6.72 -7.85
CA THR A 258 2.51 7.03 -9.10
C THR A 258 3.15 6.30 -10.27
N ALA A 259 2.34 5.96 -11.28
CA ALA A 259 2.78 5.31 -12.50
C ALA A 259 1.95 5.83 -13.71
N PRO A 260 2.54 5.95 -14.91
CA PRO A 260 1.79 6.38 -16.08
C PRO A 260 0.80 5.29 -16.52
N ARG A 261 -0.41 5.69 -16.93
CA ARG A 261 -1.35 4.81 -17.65
C ARG A 261 -0.69 4.42 -18.99
N PRO A 262 -0.40 3.14 -19.27
CA PRO A 262 0.30 2.73 -20.48
C PRO A 262 -0.56 2.90 -21.74
N LEU A 263 0.08 2.93 -22.92
CA LEU A 263 -0.63 2.76 -24.19
C LEU A 263 -1.29 1.36 -24.23
N PRO A 264 -2.48 1.21 -24.83
CA PRO A 264 -3.12 -0.09 -24.99
C PRO A 264 -2.33 -0.99 -25.95
N VAL A 265 -2.46 -2.30 -25.76
CA VAL A 265 -1.96 -3.33 -26.67
C VAL A 265 -3.15 -4.17 -27.09
N LEU A 266 -3.45 -4.15 -28.40
CA LEU A 266 -4.56 -4.87 -29.02
C LEU A 266 -4.05 -6.17 -29.64
#